data_AF-A0AAE8HPN4-F1
#
_entry.id   AF-A0AAE8HPN4-F1
#
_cell.length_a   1.000
_cell.length_b   1.000
_cell.length_c   1.000
_cell.angle_alpha   90.00
_cell.angle_beta   90.00
_cell.angle_gamma   90.00
#
_symmetry.space_group_name_H-M   'P 1'
#
loop_
_entity.id
_entity.type
_entity.pdbx_description
1 polymer ?
#
loop_
_entity_poly.entity_id
_entity_poly.type
_entity_poly.pdbx_seq_one_letter_code
_entity_poly.pdbx_strand_id
1 'polypeptide(L)'
;MHSLAEFQPEDRPDFADPAIGPAEPARVIEIGEVTAGIAVPEGRGVRFFSSARAFDGLDGAVFRTAEQAARAARARMRAPSRPAARAHRPALRRA
;
A
#
# COMPACT_ATOMS: atom_id res chain seq x y z
N MET A 1 9.25 -33.74 -23.94
CA MET A 1 9.51 -33.46 -22.52
C MET A 1 9.84 -31.98 -22.41
N HIS A 2 8.83 -31.12 -22.21
CA HIS A 2 9.05 -29.67 -22.12
C HIS A 2 9.77 -29.39 -20.80
N SER A 3 11.07 -29.08 -20.91
CA SER A 3 11.90 -28.67 -19.79
C SER A 3 11.27 -27.45 -19.14
N LEU A 4 10.88 -27.59 -17.88
CA LEU A 4 10.50 -26.49 -17.01
C LEU A 4 11.68 -25.52 -17.05
N ALA A 5 11.49 -24.37 -17.68
CA ALA A 5 12.45 -23.27 -17.67
C ALA A 5 12.83 -23.05 -16.20
N GLU A 6 14.09 -23.33 -15.91
CA GLU A 6 14.72 -23.10 -14.64
C GLU A 6 14.44 -21.64 -14.28
N PHE A 7 13.71 -21.44 -13.19
CA PHE A 7 13.41 -20.12 -12.66
C PHE A 7 14.74 -19.54 -12.16
N GLN A 8 15.50 -18.91 -13.07
CA GLN A 8 16.78 -18.27 -12.77
C GLN A 8 16.53 -17.15 -11.74
N PRO A 9 17.02 -17.28 -10.49
CA PRO A 9 16.77 -16.29 -9.44
C PRO A 9 17.47 -14.94 -9.68
N GLU A 10 18.18 -14.81 -10.79
CA GLU A 10 19.04 -13.68 -11.17
C GLU A 10 18.28 -12.56 -11.89
N ASP A 11 17.11 -12.87 -12.47
CA ASP A 11 16.15 -11.89 -12.99
C ASP A 11 15.28 -11.26 -11.90
N ARG A 12 15.64 -11.46 -10.62
CA ARG A 12 15.05 -10.66 -9.55
C ARG A 12 15.40 -9.21 -9.86
N PRO A 13 14.39 -8.33 -10.06
CA PRO A 13 14.68 -6.92 -10.22
C PRO A 13 15.51 -6.51 -9.00
N ASP A 14 16.73 -6.01 -9.28
CA ASP A 14 17.54 -5.40 -8.26
C ASP A 14 16.81 -4.13 -7.84
N PHE A 15 15.97 -4.26 -6.80
CA PHE A 15 15.27 -3.13 -6.20
C PHE A 15 16.26 -2.09 -5.63
N ALA A 16 17.57 -2.38 -5.63
CA ALA A 16 18.65 -1.45 -5.33
C ALA A 16 19.24 -0.82 -6.61
N ASP A 17 18.43 -0.51 -7.63
CA ASP A 17 18.85 0.35 -8.74
C ASP A 17 19.42 1.66 -8.17
N PRO A 18 20.75 1.92 -8.29
CA PRO A 18 21.41 3.05 -7.66
C PRO A 18 21.00 4.40 -8.26
N ALA A 19 20.28 4.42 -9.39
CA ALA A 19 19.62 5.63 -9.89
C ALA A 19 18.48 6.10 -8.96
N ILE A 20 17.94 5.19 -8.14
CA ILE A 20 17.04 5.44 -7.03
C ILE A 20 17.87 5.32 -5.74
N GLY A 21 18.72 6.32 -5.44
CA GLY A 21 19.59 6.30 -4.26
C GLY A 21 18.84 5.87 -2.99
N PRO A 22 19.50 5.25 -1.99
CA PRO A 22 18.96 4.21 -1.09
C PRO A 22 17.53 4.50 -0.65
N ALA A 23 16.57 4.12 -1.50
CA ALA A 23 15.17 4.23 -1.18
C ALA A 23 14.86 3.00 -0.33
N GLU A 24 14.53 3.23 0.95
CA GLU A 24 14.05 2.20 1.86
C GLU A 24 13.10 1.26 1.10
N PRO A 25 13.30 -0.07 1.05
CA PRO A 25 12.48 -0.94 0.22
C PRO A 25 11.00 -0.84 0.60
N ALA A 26 10.12 -1.16 -0.36
CA ALA A 26 8.69 -1.20 -0.09
C ALA A 26 8.39 -2.11 1.12
N ARG A 27 7.61 -1.60 2.07
CA ARG A 27 7.41 -2.23 3.38
C ARG A 27 5.95 -2.50 3.66
N VAL A 28 5.63 -3.73 3.99
CA VAL A 28 4.30 -4.10 4.49
C VAL A 28 4.10 -3.54 5.90
N ILE A 29 2.94 -2.93 6.13
CA ILE A 29 2.53 -2.35 7.41
C ILE A 29 1.40 -3.21 7.97
N GLU A 30 1.64 -3.78 9.14
CA GLU A 30 0.70 -4.64 9.85
C GLU A 30 0.34 -3.99 11.20
N ILE A 31 -0.95 -3.96 11.52
CA ILE A 31 -1.44 -3.47 12.81
C ILE A 31 -2.25 -4.57 13.50
N GLY A 32 -1.70 -5.12 14.58
CA GLY A 32 -2.27 -6.31 15.20
C GLY A 32 -2.22 -7.48 14.22
N GLU A 33 -3.36 -8.12 13.99
CA GLU A 33 -3.52 -9.25 13.06
C GLU A 33 -3.94 -8.83 11.65
N VAL A 34 -4.02 -7.51 11.37
CA VAL A 34 -4.49 -6.99 10.09
C VAL A 34 -3.34 -6.35 9.32
N THR A 35 -3.11 -6.83 8.09
CA THR A 35 -2.28 -6.11 7.12
C THR A 35 -2.98 -4.82 6.73
N ALA A 36 -2.46 -3.68 7.17
CA ALA A 36 -3.05 -2.38 6.87
C ALA A 36 -2.78 -1.95 5.43
N GLY A 37 -1.59 -2.25 4.92
CA GLY A 37 -1.17 -1.84 3.59
C GLY A 37 0.31 -2.01 3.32
N ILE A 38 0.78 -1.44 2.22
CA ILE A 38 2.19 -1.36 1.84
C ILE A 38 2.62 0.11 1.70
N ALA A 39 3.77 0.46 2.24
CA ALA A 39 4.43 1.73 2.03
C ALA A 39 5.47 1.56 0.91
N VAL A 40 5.25 2.21 -0.22
CA VAL A 40 6.14 2.19 -1.38
C VAL A 40 6.90 3.51 -1.44
N PRO A 41 8.23 3.52 -1.59
CA PRO A 41 9.00 4.73 -1.78
C PRO A 41 8.49 5.54 -2.95
N GLU A 42 8.29 6.84 -2.72
CA GLU A 42 7.90 7.77 -3.76
C GLU A 42 8.63 9.11 -3.55
N GLY A 43 9.62 9.37 -4.41
CA GLY A 43 10.41 10.60 -4.37
C GLY A 43 11.09 10.81 -3.02
N ARG A 44 10.60 11.76 -2.22
CA ARG A 44 11.15 12.12 -0.90
C ARG A 44 10.40 11.49 0.29
N GLY A 45 9.49 10.56 0.03
CA GLY A 45 8.67 9.94 1.05
C GLY A 45 8.21 8.56 0.64
N VAL A 46 7.07 8.15 1.18
CA VAL A 46 6.44 6.87 0.88
C VAL A 46 4.96 7.07 0.61
N ARG A 47 4.44 6.41 -0.42
CA ARG A 47 3.01 6.28 -0.68
C ARG A 47 2.46 5.05 0.02
N PHE A 48 1.37 5.22 0.74
CA PHE A 48 0.66 4.11 1.37
C PHE A 48 -0.42 3.57 0.42
N PHE A 49 -0.49 2.25 0.26
CA PHE A 49 -1.59 1.56 -0.41
C PHE A 49 -2.28 0.66 0.59
N SER A 50 -3.59 0.82 0.73
CA SER A 50 -4.41 0.08 1.67
C SER A 50 -4.61 -1.37 1.25
N SER A 51 -4.67 -2.27 2.22
CA SER A 51 -5.00 -3.70 2.02
C SER A 51 -6.40 -4.04 2.57
N ALA A 52 -6.97 -3.20 3.43
CA ALA A 52 -8.29 -3.40 4.02
C ALA A 52 -9.10 -2.10 4.12
N ARG A 53 -10.43 -2.23 4.02
CA ARG A 53 -11.39 -1.10 4.01
C ARG A 53 -11.29 -0.14 5.18
N ALA A 54 -10.80 -0.62 6.33
CA ALA A 54 -10.56 0.23 7.49
C ALA A 54 -9.52 1.33 7.22
N PHE A 55 -8.64 1.12 6.22
CA PHE A 55 -7.52 1.98 5.87
C PHE A 55 -7.69 2.71 4.53
N ASP A 56 -8.82 2.57 3.82
CA ASP A 56 -9.10 3.26 2.54
C ASP A 56 -8.90 4.78 2.63
N GLY A 57 -9.15 5.37 3.81
CA GLY A 57 -8.92 6.80 4.05
C GLY A 57 -7.44 7.23 4.02
N LEU A 58 -6.51 6.29 3.94
CA LEU A 58 -5.07 6.52 3.80
C LEU A 58 -4.56 6.06 2.42
N ASP A 59 -5.43 5.50 1.58
CA ASP A 59 -5.02 4.96 0.27
C ASP A 59 -4.49 6.08 -0.64
N GLY A 60 -3.30 5.87 -1.19
CA GLY A 60 -2.58 6.85 -2.01
C GLY A 60 -1.95 8.00 -1.23
N ALA A 61 -2.11 8.08 0.09
CA ALA A 61 -1.52 9.16 0.89
C ALA A 61 0.00 9.05 0.93
N VAL A 62 0.69 10.19 0.73
CA VAL A 62 2.15 10.28 0.79
C VAL A 62 2.57 10.76 2.17
N PHE A 63 3.44 9.99 2.81
CA PHE A 63 4.03 10.27 4.11
C PHE A 63 5.52 10.52 3.99
N ARG A 64 6.12 11.16 4.98
CA ARG A 64 7.58 11.37 5.00
C ARG A 64 8.36 10.07 5.19
N THR A 65 7.80 9.11 5.93
CA THR A 65 8.42 7.81 6.23
C THR A 65 7.37 6.72 6.40
N ALA A 66 7.79 5.45 6.31
CA ALA A 66 6.93 4.29 6.57
C ALA A 66 6.38 4.26 8.00
N GLU A 67 7.15 4.72 8.99
CA GLU A 67 6.72 4.82 10.39
C GLU A 67 5.59 5.83 10.56
N GLN A 68 5.61 6.93 9.78
CA GLN A 68 4.53 7.91 9.77
C GLN A 68 3.26 7.33 9.17
N ALA A 69 3.38 6.57 8.07
CA ALA A 69 2.25 5.83 7.49
C ALA A 69 1.68 4.81 8.49
N ALA A 70 2.54 4.04 9.16
CA ALA A 70 2.14 3.08 10.19
C ALA A 70 1.44 3.74 11.38
N ARG A 71 1.90 4.93 11.80
CA ARG A 71 1.25 5.72 12.85
C ARG A 71 -0.15 6.17 12.43
N ALA A 72 -0.31 6.64 11.20
CA ALA A 72 -1.61 7.02 10.65
C ALA A 72 -2.57 5.81 10.59
N ALA A 73 -2.09 4.65 10.13
CA ALA A 73 -2.86 3.41 10.11
C ALA A 73 -3.32 3.00 11.52
N ARG A 74 -2.43 3.04 12.52
CA ARG A 74 -2.78 2.78 13.94
C ARG A 74 -3.85 3.73 14.45
N ALA A 75 -3.74 5.02 14.14
CA ALA A 75 -4.74 6.01 14.54
C ALA A 75 -6.10 5.71 13.88
N ARG A 76 -6.10 5.32 12.61
CA ARG A 76 -7.32 4.99 11.85
C ARG A 76 -8.03 3.75 12.38
N MET A 77 -7.28 2.78 12.87
CA MET A 77 -7.81 1.56 13.47
C MET A 77 -8.38 1.79 14.89
N ARG A 78 -7.84 2.77 15.62
CA ARG A 78 -8.36 3.19 16.94
C ARG A 78 -9.59 4.09 16.84
N ALA A 79 -9.69 4.87 15.76
CA ALA A 79 -10.89 5.64 15.48
C ALA A 79 -12.00 4.69 15.00
N PRO A 80 -13.13 4.54 15.73
CA PRO A 80 -14.24 3.74 15.23
C PRO A 80 -14.66 4.28 13.87
N SER A 81 -14.66 3.40 12.88
CA SER A 81 -15.09 3.70 11.51
C SER A 81 -16.50 4.27 11.56
N ARG A 82 -16.63 5.59 11.47
CA ARG A 82 -17.92 6.20 11.19
C ARG A 82 -18.32 5.68 9.81
N PRO A 83 -19.48 5.00 9.66
CA PRO A 83 -19.85 4.40 8.40
C PRO A 83 -19.86 5.51 7.34
N ALA A 84 -19.05 5.34 6.30
CA ALA A 84 -19.12 6.17 5.11
C ALA A 84 -20.54 5.99 4.55
N ALA A 85 -21.41 6.94 4.88
CA ALA A 85 -22.75 6.97 4.36
C ALA A 85 -22.67 6.95 2.83
N ARG A 86 -23.20 5.88 2.24
CA ARG A 86 -23.71 5.78 0.86
C ARG A 86 -23.39 7.00 -0.01
N ALA A 87 -22.18 7.05 -0.58
CA ALA A 87 -21.94 7.88 -1.75
C ALA A 87 -22.56 7.15 -2.94
N HIS A 88 -23.75 7.61 -3.29
CA HIS A 88 -24.54 7.30 -4.47
C HIS A 88 -23.71 6.90 -5.70
N ARG A 89 -23.86 5.66 -6.16
CA ARG A 89 -23.85 5.38 -7.61
C ARG A 89 -25.16 5.93 -8.16
N PRO A 90 -25.20 6.93 -9.06
CA PRO A 90 -26.41 7.15 -9.84
C PRO A 90 -26.55 5.94 -10.77
N ALA A 91 -27.65 5.21 -10.61
CA ALA A 91 -28.01 4.14 -11.52
C ALA A 91 -28.20 4.74 -12.93
N LEU A 92 -27.62 4.06 -13.92
CA LEU A 92 -27.93 4.30 -15.32
C LEU A 92 -29.45 4.31 -15.51
N ARG A 93 -29.98 5.45 -15.96
CA ARG A 93 -31.35 5.53 -16.45
C ARG A 93 -31.30 5.38 -17.97
N ARG A 94 -31.79 4.22 -18.43
CA ARG A 94 -32.15 3.95 -19.83
C ARG A 94 -33.09 5.06 -20.34
N ALA A 95 -32.84 5.50 -21.57
CA ALA A 95 -33.82 6.11 -22.46
C ALA A 95 -33.87 5.25 -23.73
#